data_AF-A0A2R6F314-F1
#
_entry.id   AF-A0A2R6F314-F1
#
_cell.length_a   1.000
_cell.length_b   1.000
_cell.length_c   1.000
_cell.angle_alpha   90.00
_cell.angle_beta   90.00
_cell.angle_gamma   90.00
#
_symmetry.space_group_name_H-M   'P 1'
#
loop_
_entity.id
_entity.type
_entity.pdbx_description
1 polymer ?
#
loop_
_entity_poly.entity_id
_entity_poly.type
_entity_poly.pdbx_seq_one_letter_code
_entity_poly.pdbx_strand_id
1 'polypeptide(L)' 'MRIRRGELERIRSVLEEAEHDGPMTAREILDVLEEHGEEFDSAHQVATVLGRHARDGDVEVIRGQPYRYRFVDENN' A
#
# COMPACT_ATOMS: atom_id res chain seq x y z
N MET A 1 -8.91 18.70 5.85
CA MET A 1 -8.03 17.54 6.09
C MET A 1 -8.25 16.49 5.00
N ARG A 2 -7.44 16.54 3.94
CA ARG A 2 -7.47 15.65 2.76
C ARG A 2 -6.17 14.83 2.63
N ILE A 3 -5.38 14.74 3.70
CA ILE A 3 -4.00 14.25 3.69
C ILE A 3 -3.91 12.75 3.34
N ARG A 4 -4.98 11.98 3.56
CA ARG A 4 -4.94 10.51 3.57
C ARG A 4 -5.17 9.83 2.22
N ARG A 5 -5.76 10.53 1.23
CA ARG A 5 -5.84 10.00 -0.14
C ARG A 5 -4.45 10.00 -0.80
N GLY A 6 -3.69 11.06 -0.52
CA GLY A 6 -2.30 11.18 -0.96
C GLY A 6 -1.35 10.15 -0.33
N GLU A 7 -1.69 9.56 0.82
CA GLU A 7 -0.89 8.46 1.39
C GLU A 7 -0.98 7.20 0.51
N LEU A 8 -2.18 6.83 0.03
CA LEU A 8 -2.30 5.69 -0.88
C LEU A 8 -1.58 5.97 -2.21
N GLU A 9 -1.77 7.16 -2.77
CA GLU A 9 -1.15 7.56 -4.04
C GLU A 9 0.38 7.53 -3.95
N ARG A 10 0.97 7.96 -2.82
CA ARG A 10 2.42 7.83 -2.57
C ARG A 10 2.86 6.37 -2.49
N ILE A 11 2.15 5.55 -1.71
CA ILE A 11 2.49 4.13 -1.60
C ILE A 11 2.44 3.47 -2.97
N ARG A 12 1.40 3.75 -3.75
CA ARG A 12 1.22 3.21 -5.11
C ARG A 12 2.37 3.64 -6.02
N SER A 13 2.68 4.95 -6.08
CA SER A 13 3.77 5.48 -6.92
C SER A 13 5.09 4.77 -6.64
N VAL A 14 5.45 4.61 -5.36
CA VAL A 14 6.70 3.96 -4.97
C VAL A 14 6.71 2.48 -5.35
N LEU A 15 5.61 1.77 -5.19
CA LEU A 15 5.52 0.36 -5.58
C LEU A 15 5.56 0.19 -7.10
N GLU A 16 4.99 1.13 -7.87
CA GLU A 16 5.12 1.17 -9.33
C GLU A 16 6.57 1.44 -9.75
N GLU A 17 7.27 2.37 -9.09
CA GLU A 17 8.69 2.64 -9.32
C GLU A 17 9.59 1.43 -8.96
N ALA A 18 9.19 0.65 -7.96
CA ALA A 18 9.85 -0.59 -7.56
C ALA A 18 9.44 -1.81 -8.41
N GLU A 19 8.62 -1.64 -9.45
CA GLU A 19 8.12 -2.69 -10.34
C GLU A 19 7.42 -3.84 -9.59
N HIS A 20 6.67 -3.51 -8.53
CA HIS A 20 5.96 -4.47 -7.69
C HIS A 20 4.47 -4.60 -8.06
N ASP A 21 4.15 -5.52 -8.96
CA ASP A 21 2.76 -5.85 -9.35
C ASP A 21 2.11 -6.95 -8.49
N GLY A 22 2.86 -7.51 -7.53
CA GLY A 22 2.47 -8.66 -6.73
C GLY A 22 1.72 -8.30 -5.43
N PRO A 23 1.00 -9.27 -4.83
CA PRO A 23 0.43 -9.08 -3.51
C PRO A 23 1.53 -9.06 -2.44
N MET A 24 1.66 -7.94 -1.72
CA MET A 24 2.71 -7.73 -0.73
C MET A 24 2.15 -7.61 0.68
N THR A 25 2.93 -7.98 1.67
CA THR A 25 2.60 -7.71 3.07
C THR A 25 2.83 -6.25 3.41
N ALA A 26 2.14 -5.75 4.44
CA ALA A 26 2.36 -4.37 4.89
C ALA A 26 3.80 -4.10 5.36
N ARG A 27 4.55 -5.14 5.73
CA ARG A 27 5.96 -5.03 6.09
C ARG A 27 6.85 -4.90 4.86
N GLU A 28 6.66 -5.75 3.86
CA GLU A 28 7.40 -5.64 2.59
C GLU A 28 7.12 -4.28 1.93
N ILE A 29 5.88 -3.79 1.97
CA ILE A 29 5.54 -2.46 1.48
C ILE A 29 6.28 -1.38 2.27
N LEU A 30 6.34 -1.47 3.60
CA LEU A 30 7.11 -0.53 4.42
C LEU A 30 8.58 -0.52 4.03
N ASP A 31 9.19 -1.70 3.90
CA ASP A 31 10.61 -1.82 3.58
C ASP A 31 10.92 -1.09 2.25
N VAL A 32 10.09 -1.28 1.22
CA VAL A 32 10.24 -0.57 -0.06
C VAL A 32 10.03 0.95 0.10
N LEU A 33 9.04 1.38 0.88
CA LEU A 33 8.81 2.80 1.15
C LEU A 33 10.01 3.46 1.82
N GLU A 34 10.61 2.79 2.81
CA GLU A 34 11.82 3.26 3.48
C GLU A 34 13.03 3.32 2.52
N GLU A 35 13.17 2.34 1.62
CA GLU A 35 14.22 2.33 0.58
C GLU A 35 14.10 3.51 -0.40
N HIS A 36 12.87 3.95 -0.67
CA HIS A 36 12.58 5.11 -1.53
C HIS A 36 12.50 6.45 -0.77
N GLY A 37 12.72 6.45 0.56
CA GLY A 37 12.77 7.66 1.38
C GLY A 37 11.41 8.21 1.83
N GLU A 38 10.36 7.40 1.79
CA GLU A 38 9.04 7.78 2.32
C GLU A 38 8.98 7.64 3.85
N GLU A 39 8.39 8.63 4.52
CA GLU A 39 8.27 8.69 5.98
C GLU A 39 7.01 7.96 6.48
N PHE A 40 7.08 6.63 6.59
CA PHE A 40 6.05 5.83 7.26
C PHE A 40 6.60 5.26 8.57
N ASP A 41 5.88 5.44 9.68
CA ASP A 41 6.33 5.06 11.02
C ASP A 41 6.29 3.53 11.25
N SER A 42 5.40 2.80 10.55
CA SER A 42 5.26 1.36 10.74
C SER A 42 4.43 0.65 9.67
N ALA A 43 4.63 -0.67 9.56
CA ALA A 43 3.81 -1.55 8.75
C ALA A 43 2.32 -1.54 9.18
N HIS A 44 2.02 -1.23 10.44
CA HIS A 44 0.65 -1.10 10.91
C HIS A 44 -0.04 0.17 10.37
N GLN A 45 0.71 1.27 10.23
CA GLN A 45 0.22 2.48 9.57
C GLN A 45 -0.13 2.19 8.12
N VAL A 46 0.79 1.53 7.39
CA VAL A 46 0.57 1.08 6.01
C VAL A 46 -0.68 0.19 5.92
N ALA A 47 -0.78 -0.84 6.76
CA ALA A 47 -1.94 -1.74 6.81
C ALA A 47 -3.26 -1.00 7.05
N THR A 48 -3.24 0.08 7.85
CA THR A 48 -4.42 0.91 8.15
C THR A 48 -4.85 1.73 6.93
N VAL A 49 -3.91 2.33 6.20
CA VAL A 49 -4.18 3.07 4.97
C VAL A 49 -4.75 2.13 3.90
N LEU A 50 -4.11 0.98 3.70
CA LEU A 50 -4.53 -0.02 2.72
C LEU A 50 -5.89 -0.64 3.07
N GLY A 51 -6.11 -1.02 4.34
CA GLY A 51 -7.36 -1.62 4.78
C GLY A 51 -8.57 -0.68 4.72
N ARG A 52 -8.35 0.63 4.70
CA ARG A 52 -9.39 1.63 4.46
C ARG A 52 -9.75 1.68 2.97
N HIS A 53 -8.77 1.86 2.09
CA HIS A 53 -9.00 1.94 0.64
C HIS A 53 -9.47 0.61 0.04
N ALA A 54 -9.23 -0.49 0.73
CA ALA A 54 -9.85 -1.78 0.38
C ALA A 54 -11.38 -1.81 0.50
N ARG A 55 -11.97 -0.87 1.25
CA ARG A 55 -13.43 -0.69 1.30
C ARG A 55 -13.95 0.10 0.12
N ASP A 56 -13.10 0.96 -0.44
CA ASP A 56 -13.41 1.83 -1.58
C ASP A 56 -13.17 1.09 -2.91
N GLY A 57 -12.37 0.02 -2.90
CA GLY A 57 -12.11 -0.84 -4.06
C GLY A 57 -10.72 -0.68 -4.66
N ASP A 58 -9.95 0.30 -4.21
CA ASP A 58 -8.60 0.59 -4.73
C ASP A 58 -7.57 -0.50 -4.36
N VAL A 59 -7.84 -1.28 -3.31
CA VAL A 59 -6.92 -2.29 -2.77
C VAL A 59 -7.65 -3.60 -2.46
N GLU A 60 -7.13 -4.72 -2.95
CA GLU A 60 -7.58 -6.05 -2.58
C GLU A 60 -6.82 -6.54 -1.33
N VAL A 61 -7.56 -6.94 -0.28
CA VAL A 61 -6.97 -7.58 0.91
C VAL A 61 -7.09 -9.09 0.79
N ILE A 62 -5.95 -9.73 0.56
CA ILE A 62 -5.83 -11.18 0.48
C ILE A 62 -5.59 -11.70 1.89
N ARG A 63 -6.61 -12.32 2.46
CA ARG A 63 -6.56 -12.91 3.80
C ARG A 63 -5.64 -14.13 3.77
N GLY A 64 -4.52 -14.03 4.48
CA GLY A 64 -3.51 -15.08 4.64
C GLY A 64 -2.75 -14.89 5.95
N GLN A 65 -1.77 -15.76 6.22
CA GLN A 65 -0.82 -15.58 7.31
C GLN A 65 0.58 -15.48 6.71
N PRO A 66 1.15 -14.28 6.54
CA PRO A 66 0.60 -12.93 6.85
C PRO A 66 -0.45 -12.40 5.85
N TYR A 67 -1.17 -11.34 6.24
CA TYR A 67 -2.08 -10.60 5.35
C TYR A 67 -1.31 -9.95 4.20
N ARG A 68 -1.88 -10.00 3.00
CA ARG A 68 -1.31 -9.38 1.80
C ARG A 68 -2.28 -8.39 1.17
N TYR A 69 -1.71 -7.42 0.48
CA TYR A 69 -2.41 -6.32 -0.16
C TYR A 69 -1.98 -6.27 -1.62
N ARG A 70 -2.94 -6.10 -2.51
CA ARG A 70 -2.71 -5.89 -3.94
C ARG A 70 -3.43 -4.61 -4.34
N PHE A 71 -2.77 -3.75 -5.08
CA PHE A 71 -3.41 -2.58 -5.68
C PHE A 71 -4.25 -3.04 -6.86
N VAL A 72 -5.51 -2.63 -6.89
CA VAL A 72 -6.35 -2.85 -8.05
C VAL A 72 -6.03 -1.69 -8.98
N ASP A 73 -5.30 -1.98 -10.04
CA ASP A 73 -5.00 -0.98 -11.06
C ASP A 73 -6.33 -0.59 -11.71
N GLU A 74 -6.92 0.53 -11.27
CA GLU A 74 -8.03 1.18 -11.98
C GLU A 74 -7.44 1.82 -13.25
N ASN A 75 -7.03 0.96 -14.19
CA ASN A 75 -6.72 1.38 -15.54
C ASN A 75 -8.05 1.53 -16.27
N ASN A 76 -8.66 2.72 -16.15
CA ASN A 76 -9.70 3.19 -17.06
C ASN A 76 -9.59 4.69 -17.32
#